data_AF-A0A9X5HC79-F1
#
_entry.id   AF-A0A9X5HC79-F1
#
_cell.length_a   1.000
_cell.length_b   1.000
_cell.length_c   1.000
_cell.angle_alpha   90.00
_cell.angle_beta   90.00
_cell.angle_gamma   90.00
#
_symmetry.space_group_name_H-M   'P 1'
#
loop_
_entity.id
_entity.type
_entity.pdbx_description
1 polymer ?
#
loop_
_entity_poly.entity_id
_entity_poly.type
_entity_poly.pdbx_seq_one_letter_code
_entity_poly.pdbx_strand_id
1 'polypeptide(L)' 'PLGDVLAEAARDRPQTPQAVLRTVLTALLDHSVGPPKDDVALLILRSERCSPPTRQTRGVSRSATADR' A
#
# COMPACT_ATOMS: atom_id res chain seq x y z
N PRO A 1 -8.12 13.24 15.96
CA PRO A 1 -6.90 14.09 15.81
C PRO A 1 -5.59 13.40 15.35
N LEU A 2 -5.52 12.07 15.19
CA LEU A 2 -4.50 11.44 14.33
C LEU A 2 -5.12 10.24 13.61
N GLY A 3 -5.97 9.49 14.32
CA GLY A 3 -6.78 8.42 13.72
C GLY A 3 -7.59 8.86 12.50
N ASP A 4 -8.23 10.03 12.56
CA ASP A 4 -9.02 10.57 11.44
C ASP A 4 -8.16 10.90 10.22
N VAL A 5 -6.96 11.47 10.45
CA VAL A 5 -5.98 11.80 9.40
C VAL A 5 -5.47 10.53 8.73
N LEU A 6 -5.15 9.51 9.53
CA LEU A 6 -4.71 8.22 9.02
C LEU A 6 -5.82 7.50 8.24
N ALA A 7 -7.06 7.58 8.73
CA ALA A 7 -8.22 7.01 8.05
C ALA A 7 -8.45 7.69 6.70
N GLU A 8 -8.29 9.00 6.62
CA GLU A 8 -8.43 9.75 5.37
C GLU A 8 -7.28 9.49 4.40
N ALA A 9 -6.03 9.49 4.89
CA ALA A 9 -4.85 9.12 4.09
C ALA A 9 -4.94 7.69 3.54
N ALA A 10 -5.62 6.79 4.25
CA ALA A 10 -5.89 5.42 3.82
C ALA A 10 -7.08 5.29 2.85
N ARG A 11 -7.86 6.36 2.58
CA ARG A 11 -8.93 6.29 1.57
C ARG A 11 -8.43 6.64 0.17
N ASP A 12 -7.35 7.42 0.08
CA ASP A 12 -6.82 7.87 -1.20
C ASP A 12 -6.14 6.71 -1.96
N ARG A 13 -6.60 6.42 -3.19
CA ARG A 13 -6.16 5.28 -4.00
C ARG A 13 -5.63 5.77 -5.35
N PRO A 14 -4.42 5.37 -5.78
CA PRO A 14 -3.54 4.39 -5.14
C PRO A 14 -2.79 4.96 -3.92
N GLN A 15 -2.77 4.19 -2.83
CA GLN A 15 -2.01 4.54 -1.63
C GLN A 15 -0.51 4.40 -1.90
N THR A 16 0.16 5.51 -2.19
CA THR A 16 1.62 5.56 -2.20
C THR A 16 2.11 5.95 -0.81
N PRO A 17 3.23 5.38 -0.31
CA PRO A 17 3.82 5.82 0.96
C PRO A 17 4.05 7.33 1.03
N GLN A 18 4.38 7.94 -0.11
CA GLN A 18 4.61 9.37 -0.24
C GLN A 18 3.32 10.18 -0.04
N ALA A 19 2.18 9.72 -0.55
CA ALA A 19 0.90 10.39 -0.34
C ALA A 19 0.53 10.38 1.15
N VAL A 20 0.68 9.23 1.83
CA VAL A 20 0.43 9.11 3.27
C VAL A 20 1.35 10.02 4.07
N LEU A 21 2.65 10.11 3.69
CA LEU A 21 3.60 11.01 4.35
C LEU A 21 3.16 12.47 4.28
N ARG A 22 2.77 12.91 3.08
CA ARG A 22 2.33 14.29 2.87
C ARG A 22 1.09 14.61 3.68
N THR A 23 0.07 13.76 3.65
CA THR A 23 -1.18 13.99 4.40
C THR A 23 -0.93 14.09 5.91
N VAL A 24 -0.14 13.17 6.46
CA VAL A 24 0.16 13.16 7.90
C VAL A 24 1.02 14.35 8.31
N LEU A 25 2.06 14.67 7.53
CA LEU A 25 2.92 15.82 7.81
C LEU A 25 2.15 17.15 7.75
N THR A 26 1.31 17.34 6.72
CA THR A 26 0.47 18.53 6.60
C THR A 26 -0.46 18.66 7.78
N ALA A 27 -1.19 17.60 8.13
CA ALA A 27 -2.09 17.64 9.27
C ALA A 27 -1.37 17.90 10.61
N LEU A 28 -0.14 17.40 10.78
CA LEU A 28 0.67 17.69 11.96
C LEU A 28 1.04 19.17 12.03
N LEU A 29 1.54 19.76 10.94
CA LEU A 29 1.93 21.17 10.87
C LEU A 29 0.73 22.12 11.07
N ASP A 30 -0.42 21.77 10.50
CA ASP A 30 -1.66 22.53 10.67
C ASP A 30 -2.15 22.47 12.12
N HIS A 31 -1.99 21.31 12.77
CA HIS A 31 -2.38 21.13 14.17
C HIS A 31 -1.45 21.86 15.14
N SER A 32 -0.14 21.89 14.87
CA SER A 32 0.83 22.61 15.69
C SER A 32 0.89 24.11 15.42
N VAL A 33 0.15 24.61 14.41
CA VAL A 33 0.15 26.03 13.99
C VAL A 33 1.57 26.50 13.65
N GLY A 34 2.31 25.67 12.93
CA GLY A 34 3.73 25.89 12.61
C GLY A 34 4.61 24.68 12.92
N PRO A 35 5.95 24.84 12.91
CA PRO A 35 6.86 23.75 13.23
C PRO A 35 6.61 23.18 14.64
N PRO A 36 6.64 21.84 14.83
CA PRO A 36 6.50 21.25 16.16
C PRO A 36 7.63 21.73 17.08
N LYS A 37 7.31 21.88 18.37
CA LYS A 37 8.29 22.28 19.39
C LYS A 37 9.34 21.20 19.68
N ASP A 38 8.99 19.95 19.40
CA ASP A 38 9.81 18.76 19.60
C ASP A 38 10.17 18.14 18.25
N ASP A 39 11.25 17.36 18.22
CA ASP A 39 11.64 16.60 17.03
C ASP A 39 10.66 15.46 16.75
N VAL A 40 10.24 15.33 15.48
CA VAL A 40 9.30 14.30 15.04
C VAL A 40 9.90 13.48 13.90
N ALA A 41 9.86 12.15 14.03
CA ALA A 41 10.21 11.21 12.97
C ALA A 41 8.98 10.42 12.52
N LEU A 42 8.77 10.31 11.21
CA LEU A 42 7.68 9.56 10.60
C LEU A 42 8.22 8.38 9.79
N LEU A 43 7.73 7.17 10.07
CA LEU A 43 8.04 5.95 9.32
C LEU A 43 6.77 5.42 8.66
N ILE A 44 6.83 5.22 7.34
CA ILE A 44 5.71 4.68 6.56
C ILE A 44 6.18 3.42 5.85
N LEU A 45 5.46 2.33 6.11
CA LEU A 45 5.74 1.02 5.54
C LEU A 45 4.54 0.60 4.68
N ARG A 46 4.83 0.16 3.46
CA ARG A 46 3.83 -0.43 2.56
C ARG A 46 4.12 -1.92 2.42
N SER A 47 3.20 -2.73 2.89
CA SER A 47 3.29 -4.19 2.78
C SER A 47 2.75 -4.65 1.43
N GLU A 48 3.65 -4.91 0.49
CA GLU A 48 3.30 -5.55 -0.77
C GLU A 48 3.17 -7.05 -0.57
N ARG A 49 1.94 -7.55 -0.49
CA ARG A 49 1.70 -8.99 -0.67
C ARG A 49 1.76 -9.25 -2.16
N CYS A 50 2.89 -9.77 -2.65
CA CYS A 50 2.92 -10.34 -4.00
C CYS A 50 1.81 -11.39 -4.08
N SER A 51 0.86 -11.17 -5.00
CA SER A 51 -0.13 -12.20 -5.31
C SER A 51 0.64 -13.46 -5.72
N PRO A 52 0.29 -14.64 -5.19
CA PRO A 52 0.95 -15.87 -5.61
C PRO A 52 0.82 -15.97 -7.14
N PRO A 53 1.86 -16.42 -7.85
CA PRO A 53 1.77 -16.60 -9.28
C PRO A 53 0.55 -17.48 -9.56
N THR A 54 -0.40 -16.95 -10.35
CA THR A 54 -1.57 -17.69 -10.81
C THR A 54 -1.07 -19.02 -11.34
N ARG A 55 -1.41 -20.13 -10.65
CA ARG A 55 -1.05 -21.47 -11.06
C ARG A 55 -1.68 -21.70 -12.41
N GLN A 56 -0.94 -21.44 -13.49
CA GLN A 56 -1.36 -21.81 -14.82
C GLN A 56 -1.49 -23.33 -14.79
N THR A 57 -2.74 -23.79 -14.79
CA THR A 57 -3.08 -25.20 -14.94
C THR A 57 -2.54 -25.60 -16.30
N ARG A 58 -1.32 -26.12 -16.35
CA ARG A 58 -0.72 -26.68 -17.55
C ARG A 58 -1.59 -27.87 -17.92
N GLY A 59 -2.57 -27.64 -18.79
CA GLY A 59 -3.34 -28.69 -19.44
C GLY A 59 -2.35 -29.56 -20.19
N VAL A 60 -2.03 -30.73 -19.62
CA VAL A 60 -1.33 -31.77 -20.36
C VAL A 60 -2.36 -32.33 -21.34
N SER A 61 -2.34 -31.82 -22.56
CA SER A 61 -2.96 -32.51 -23.69
C SER A 61 -2.18 -33.80 -23.89
N ARG A 62 -2.66 -34.91 -23.30
CA ARG A 62 -2.24 -36.24 -23.69
C ARG A 62 -2.77 -36.46 -25.10
N SER A 63 -1.93 -36.25 -26.11
CA SER A 63 -2.22 -36.67 -27.48
C SER A 63 -2.19 -38.20 -27.50
N ALA A 64 -3.33 -38.81 -27.28
CA ALA A 64 -3.57 -40.20 -27.60
C ALA A 64 -3.81 -40.28 -29.11
N THR A 65 -2.82 -40.70 -29.86
CA THR A 65 -3.04 -41.31 -31.19
C THR A 65 -2.47 -42.71 -31.11
N ALA A 66 -3.36 -43.61 -30.71
CA ALA A 66 -3.22 -45.03 -30.92
C ALA A 66 -3.47 -45.35 -32.40
N ASP A 67 -2.78 -46.39 -32.87
CA ASP A 67 -3.27 -47.38 -33.86
C ASP A 67 -3.43 -46.89 -35.32
N ARG A 68 -2.48 -47.27 -36.21
CA ARG A 68 -2.57 -48.50 -37.01
C ARG A 68 -1.33 -48.70 -37.89
#